data_AF-A0A1V1P4Q1-F1
#
_entry.id   AF-A0A1V1P4Q1-F1
#
_cell.length_a   1.000
_cell.length_b   1.000
_cell.length_c   1.000
_cell.angle_alpha   90.00
_cell.angle_beta   90.00
_cell.angle_gamma   90.00
#
_symmetry.space_group_name_H-M   'P 1'
#
loop_
_entity.id
_entity.type
_entity.pdbx_description
1 polymer ?
#
loop_
_entity_poly.entity_id
_entity_poly.type
_entity_poly.pdbx_seq_one_letter_code
_entity_poly.pdbx_strand_id
1 'polypeptide(L)'
;MEKEFNFTSEQHLKNFFSKYDESFFSAYELQLYAFFSLSISNKTYERVLSRLALIILTGKQNNELNLIIRYMQCVYNYGKPNDELKIEISKLFKKKKDYSNLKGKCGVYALYDEWMDNIIYIGRSDNLHYRIPQSVETHKAYAYQYWITRTSADAYVLEAYLINVHKPEFNQNSKANDDLTMVLEGKVKFKSKVIIAKGSK
;
A
#
# COMPACT_ATOMS: atom_id res chain seq x y z
N MET A 1 9.53 -1.27 -6.72
CA MET A 1 9.65 -2.34 -5.72
C MET A 1 10.25 -1.69 -4.49
N GLU A 2 9.47 -1.48 -3.42
CA GLU A 2 10.05 -0.98 -2.15
C GLU A 2 10.88 -2.12 -1.59
N LYS A 3 12.19 -1.92 -1.49
CA LYS A 3 13.09 -2.89 -0.84
C LYS A 3 12.86 -2.73 0.66
N GLU A 4 12.18 -3.68 1.28
CA GLU A 4 12.04 -3.72 2.74
C GLU A 4 13.38 -4.18 3.33
N PHE A 5 13.92 -3.41 4.27
CA PHE A 5 15.16 -3.76 4.97
C PHE A 5 14.77 -4.42 6.27
N ASN A 6 14.99 -5.73 6.34
CA ASN A 6 14.73 -6.50 7.55
C ASN A 6 16.02 -6.63 8.37
N PHE A 7 16.14 -5.81 9.42
CA PHE A 7 17.25 -5.89 10.37
C PHE A 7 16.95 -7.00 11.38
N THR A 8 17.86 -7.95 11.50
CA THR A 8 17.68 -9.17 12.30
C THR A 8 18.38 -9.11 13.66
N SER A 9 19.27 -8.13 13.85
CA SER A 9 20.00 -7.91 15.11
C SER A 9 20.58 -6.49 15.15
N GLU A 10 20.96 -6.03 16.34
CA GLU A 10 21.71 -4.78 16.51
C GLU A 10 23.03 -4.78 15.74
N GLN A 11 23.70 -5.93 15.66
CA GLN A 11 24.93 -6.06 14.86
C GLN A 11 24.65 -5.88 13.37
N HIS A 12 23.54 -6.41 12.85
CA HIS A 12 23.13 -6.21 11.47
C HIS A 12 22.81 -4.74 11.19
N LEU A 13 22.12 -4.07 12.11
CA LEU A 13 21.85 -2.63 12.07
C LEU A 13 23.15 -1.81 12.00
N LYS A 14 24.07 -2.05 12.95
CA LYS A 14 25.38 -1.40 13.03
C LYS A 14 26.17 -1.59 11.74
N ASN A 15 26.30 -2.83 11.28
CA ASN A 15 27.05 -3.15 10.06
C ASN A 15 26.48 -2.43 8.83
N PHE A 16 25.16 -2.26 8.76
CA PHE A 16 24.54 -1.52 7.66
C PHE A 16 24.85 -0.03 7.74
N PHE A 17 24.50 0.64 8.84
CA PHE A 17 24.59 2.09 8.93
C PHE A 17 26.04 2.58 8.93
N SER A 18 26.97 1.90 9.63
CA SER A 18 28.40 2.23 9.58
C SER A 18 29.00 2.08 8.17
N LYS A 19 28.54 1.10 7.39
CA LYS A 19 29.02 0.89 6.02
C LYS A 19 28.55 1.96 5.04
N TYR A 20 27.31 2.42 5.16
CA TYR A 20 26.69 3.32 4.18
C TYR A 20 26.75 4.80 4.58
N ASP A 21 26.81 5.11 5.88
CA ASP A 21 27.03 6.47 6.39
C ASP A 21 27.54 6.41 7.85
N GLU A 22 28.86 6.27 8.01
CA GLU A 22 29.53 6.21 9.31
C GLU A 22 29.29 7.46 10.16
N SER A 23 29.21 8.63 9.51
CA SER A 23 28.97 9.90 10.18
C SER A 23 27.57 9.96 10.78
N PHE A 24 26.56 9.53 10.03
CA PHE A 24 25.19 9.41 10.49
C PHE A 24 25.07 8.37 11.62
N PHE A 25 25.68 7.20 11.44
CA PHE A 25 25.63 6.15 12.46
C PHE A 25 26.21 6.67 13.79
N SER A 26 27.39 7.29 13.74
CA SER A 26 28.06 7.83 14.93
C SER A 26 27.22 8.92 15.61
N ALA A 27 26.50 9.74 14.84
CA ALA A 27 25.64 10.79 15.38
C ALA A 27 24.35 10.28 16.03
N TYR A 28 23.83 9.13 15.58
CA TYR A 28 22.49 8.64 15.94
C TYR A 28 22.45 7.19 16.47
N GLU A 29 23.59 6.63 16.88
CA GLU A 29 23.72 5.21 17.28
C GLU A 29 22.72 4.81 18.37
N LEU A 30 22.62 5.58 19.45
CA LEU A 30 21.72 5.27 20.57
C LEU A 30 20.25 5.33 20.16
N GLN A 31 19.88 6.33 19.36
CA GLN A 31 18.53 6.47 18.83
C GLN A 31 18.20 5.30 17.89
N LEU A 32 19.16 4.86 17.06
CA LEU A 32 19.00 3.72 16.16
C LEU A 32 18.73 2.42 16.94
N TYR A 33 19.47 2.12 18.00
CA TYR A 33 19.24 0.90 18.79
C TYR A 33 17.93 0.94 19.57
N ALA A 34 17.59 2.08 20.20
CA ALA A 34 16.32 2.24 20.89
C ALA A 34 15.13 2.06 19.93
N PHE A 35 15.25 2.63 18.73
CA PHE A 35 14.22 2.54 17.69
C PHE A 35 14.13 1.13 17.09
N PHE A 36 15.26 0.45 16.90
CA PHE A 36 15.32 -0.94 16.47
C PHE A 36 14.63 -1.86 17.47
N SER A 37 14.88 -1.70 18.77
CA SER A 37 14.23 -2.49 19.81
C SER A 37 12.70 -2.40 19.75
N LEU A 38 12.17 -1.20 19.49
CA LEU A 38 10.73 -0.99 19.31
C LEU A 38 10.20 -1.54 17.98
N SER A 39 11.03 -1.61 16.94
CA SER A 39 10.65 -2.15 15.63
C SER A 39 10.34 -3.64 15.65
N ILE A 40 10.94 -4.39 16.59
CA ILE A 40 10.73 -5.84 16.73
C ILE A 40 9.25 -6.16 17.00
N SER A 41 8.56 -5.32 17.77
CA SER A 41 7.16 -5.55 18.18
C SER A 41 6.15 -4.62 17.50
N ASN A 42 6.61 -3.63 16.72
CA ASN A 42 5.74 -2.63 16.12
C ASN A 42 6.14 -2.27 14.68
N LYS A 43 5.27 -2.68 13.76
CA LYS A 43 5.39 -2.49 12.30
C LYS A 43 5.57 -1.04 11.85
N THR A 44 5.16 -0.06 12.64
CA THR A 44 5.36 1.36 12.29
C THR A 44 6.83 1.74 12.40
N TYR A 45 7.48 1.34 13.50
CA TYR A 45 8.91 1.59 13.69
C TYR A 45 9.75 0.77 12.71
N GLU A 46 9.37 -0.47 12.40
CA GLU A 46 9.99 -1.29 11.35
C GLU A 46 9.97 -0.58 9.98
N ARG A 47 8.81 -0.03 9.58
CA ARG A 47 8.67 0.71 8.31
C ARG A 47 9.50 1.99 8.28
N VAL A 48 9.54 2.72 9.39
CA VAL A 48 10.37 3.93 9.52
C VAL A 48 11.85 3.56 9.40
N LEU A 49 12.28 2.50 10.06
CA LEU A 49 13.66 2.03 10.02
C LEU A 49 14.07 1.55 8.62
N SER A 50 13.20 0.79 7.95
CA SER A 50 13.36 0.40 6.55
C SER A 50 13.48 1.61 5.63
N ARG A 51 12.67 2.64 5.85
CA ARG A 51 12.68 3.86 5.03
C ARG A 51 13.95 4.67 5.24
N LEU A 52 14.40 4.79 6.48
CA LEU A 52 15.68 5.40 6.82
C LEU A 52 16.84 4.69 6.12
N ALA A 53 16.89 3.36 6.19
CA ALA A 53 17.92 2.56 5.55
C ALA A 53 17.99 2.80 4.03
N LEU A 54 16.83 2.93 3.37
CA LEU A 54 16.75 3.27 1.95
C LEU A 54 17.30 4.68 1.66
N ILE A 55 16.96 5.66 2.51
CA ILE A 55 17.43 7.05 2.36
C ILE A 55 18.95 7.11 2.46
N ILE A 56 19.52 6.48 3.50
CA ILE A 56 20.97 6.39 3.70
C ILE A 56 21.64 5.68 2.53
N LEU A 57 21.14 4.52 2.12
CA LEU A 57 21.70 3.76 0.98
C LEU A 57 21.71 4.57 -0.32
N THR A 58 20.71 5.42 -0.54
CA THR A 58 20.57 6.21 -1.77
C THR A 58 21.22 7.58 -1.71
N GLY A 59 21.78 7.97 -0.56
CA GLY A 59 22.41 9.28 -0.35
C GLY A 59 21.44 10.47 -0.50
N LYS A 60 20.12 10.23 -0.44
CA LYS A 60 19.11 11.27 -0.68
C LYS A 60 18.87 12.07 0.59
N GLN A 61 19.63 13.13 0.81
CA GLN A 61 19.25 14.12 1.82
C GLN A 61 18.01 14.89 1.36
N ASN A 62 16.96 14.85 2.17
CA ASN A 62 15.69 15.51 1.87
C ASN A 62 14.92 15.79 3.18
N ASN A 63 13.79 16.50 3.06
CA ASN A 63 12.91 16.79 4.20
C ASN A 63 12.41 15.53 4.92
N GLU A 64 12.39 14.38 4.25
CA GLU A 64 11.99 13.11 4.83
C GLU A 64 13.03 12.57 5.82
N LEU A 65 14.33 12.69 5.53
CA LEU A 65 15.39 12.34 6.48
C LEU A 65 15.26 13.14 7.79
N ASN A 66 15.09 14.46 7.67
CA ASN A 66 14.93 15.35 8.83
C ASN A 66 13.70 14.99 9.67
N LEU A 67 12.59 14.62 9.02
CA LEU A 67 11.39 14.16 9.70
C LEU A 67 11.63 12.84 10.46
N ILE A 68 12.30 11.88 9.84
CA ILE A 68 12.61 10.59 10.48
C ILE A 68 13.56 10.79 11.67
N ILE A 69 14.58 11.63 11.54
CA ILE A 69 15.50 11.96 12.65
C ILE A 69 14.73 12.56 13.83
N ARG A 70 13.87 13.57 13.57
CA ARG A 70 13.03 14.18 14.63
C ARG A 70 12.14 13.15 15.30
N TYR A 71 11.56 12.24 14.53
CA TYR A 71 10.72 11.17 15.06
C TYR A 71 11.51 10.21 15.96
N MET A 72 12.67 9.75 15.51
CA MET A 72 13.55 8.88 16.30
C MET A 72 14.04 9.54 17.58
N GLN A 73 14.46 10.81 17.51
CA GLN A 73 14.88 11.57 18.69
C GLN A 73 13.75 11.73 19.70
N CYS A 74 12.53 11.99 19.23
CA CYS A 74 11.36 12.10 20.09
C CYS A 74 11.07 10.75 20.80
N VAL A 75 11.13 9.64 20.06
CA VAL A 75 10.98 8.29 20.62
C VAL A 75 12.07 7.98 21.64
N TYR A 76 13.33 8.31 21.35
CA TYR A 76 14.44 8.08 22.27
C TYR A 76 14.30 8.89 23.56
N ASN A 77 13.99 10.18 23.46
CA ASN A 77 13.93 11.07 24.62
C ASN A 77 12.68 10.88 25.49
N TYR A 78 11.55 10.48 24.88
CA TYR A 78 10.25 10.48 25.57
C TYR A 78 9.54 9.11 25.58
N GLY A 79 10.15 8.08 25.00
CA GLY A 79 9.59 6.73 24.84
C GLY A 79 8.44 6.63 23.83
N LYS A 80 7.96 7.76 23.31
CA LYS A 80 6.89 7.83 22.31
C LYS A 80 6.99 9.10 21.46
N PRO A 81 6.53 9.09 20.21
CA PRO A 81 6.43 10.29 19.41
C PRO A 81 5.24 11.16 19.85
N ASN A 82 5.34 12.47 19.65
CA ASN A 82 4.20 13.38 19.80
C ASN A 82 3.18 13.18 18.65
N ASP A 83 1.96 13.67 18.82
CA ASP A 83 0.86 13.39 17.88
C ASP A 83 1.05 14.06 16.52
N GLU A 84 1.66 15.25 16.48
CA GLU A 84 2.03 15.94 15.24
C GLU A 84 3.00 15.10 14.39
N LEU A 85 4.09 14.62 15.00
CA LEU A 85 5.08 13.79 14.33
C LEU A 85 4.51 12.44 13.91
N LYS A 86 3.60 11.84 14.69
CA LYS A 86 2.86 10.62 14.26
C LYS A 86 2.08 10.89 12.98
N ILE A 87 1.38 12.01 12.89
CA ILE A 87 0.61 12.39 11.71
C ILE A 87 1.54 12.60 10.52
N GLU A 88 2.64 13.33 10.67
CA GLU A 88 3.61 13.57 9.59
C GLU A 88 4.27 12.28 9.10
N ILE A 89 4.75 11.42 10.01
CA ILE A 89 5.31 10.11 9.67
C ILE A 89 4.27 9.23 8.96
N SER A 90 3.02 9.25 9.40
CA SER A 90 1.96 8.49 8.72
C SER A 90 1.80 8.92 7.25
N LYS A 91 2.02 10.21 6.93
CA LYS A 91 1.93 10.71 5.55
C LYS A 91 3.06 10.18 4.67
N LEU A 92 4.24 9.87 5.20
CA LEU A 92 5.33 9.24 4.43
C LEU A 92 4.94 7.86 3.91
N PHE A 93 4.19 7.10 4.71
CA PHE A 93 3.74 5.75 4.38
C PHE A 93 2.34 5.70 3.76
N LYS A 94 1.65 6.84 3.69
CA LYS A 94 0.50 6.97 2.81
C LYS A 94 1.04 6.92 1.39
N LYS A 95 1.00 5.72 0.78
CA LYS A 95 1.19 5.58 -0.66
C LYS A 95 0.31 6.62 -1.33
N LYS A 96 0.93 7.61 -1.97
CA LYS A 96 0.25 8.43 -2.96
C LYS A 96 -0.23 7.39 -3.97
N LYS A 97 -1.53 7.12 -3.97
CA LYS A 97 -2.14 6.15 -4.86
C LYS A 97 -1.89 6.66 -6.27
N ASP A 98 -0.83 6.17 -6.90
CA ASP A 98 -0.47 6.61 -8.23
C ASP A 98 -1.29 5.81 -9.23
N TYR A 99 -2.41 6.40 -9.62
CA TYR A 99 -3.30 5.87 -10.63
C TYR A 99 -2.93 6.36 -12.04
N SER A 100 -1.81 7.07 -12.22
CA SER A 100 -1.46 7.71 -13.49
C SER A 100 -1.36 6.71 -14.65
N ASN A 101 -0.87 5.50 -14.39
CA ASN A 101 -0.81 4.40 -15.35
C ASN A 101 -2.19 3.87 -15.79
N LEU A 102 -3.27 4.25 -15.09
CA LEU A 102 -4.66 3.88 -15.38
C LEU A 102 -5.44 4.98 -16.10
N LYS A 103 -4.81 6.11 -16.41
CA LYS A 103 -5.46 7.21 -17.11
C LYS A 103 -5.93 6.76 -18.50
N GLY A 104 -7.23 6.87 -18.75
CA GLY A 104 -7.86 6.44 -20.01
C GLY A 104 -7.85 4.93 -20.24
N LYS A 105 -7.61 4.12 -19.19
CA LYS A 105 -7.72 2.66 -19.28
C LYS A 105 -9.13 2.22 -18.90
N CYS A 106 -9.75 1.48 -19.81
CA CYS A 106 -11.01 0.77 -19.58
C CYS A 106 -10.75 -0.58 -18.88
N GLY A 107 -11.67 -0.97 -18.00
CA GLY A 107 -11.61 -2.28 -17.36
C GLY A 107 -12.53 -2.44 -16.15
N VAL A 108 -12.22 -3.47 -15.35
CA VAL A 108 -12.97 -3.88 -14.15
C VAL A 108 -12.05 -3.79 -12.94
N TYR A 109 -12.59 -3.50 -11.77
CA TYR A 109 -11.88 -3.49 -10.49
C TYR A 109 -12.69 -4.19 -9.40
N ALA A 110 -11.98 -4.82 -8.47
CA ALA A 110 -12.50 -5.41 -7.25
C ALA A 110 -11.94 -4.65 -6.05
N LEU A 111 -12.77 -4.43 -5.04
CA LEU A 111 -12.42 -3.81 -3.77
C LEU A 111 -12.48 -4.86 -2.66
N TYR A 112 -11.56 -4.76 -1.71
CA TYR A 112 -11.41 -5.72 -0.61
C TYR A 112 -11.62 -5.04 0.75
N ASP A 113 -12.09 -5.84 1.70
CA ASP A 113 -12.17 -5.48 3.11
C ASP A 113 -10.78 -5.31 3.77
N GLU A 114 -10.76 -4.93 5.05
CA GLU A 114 -9.53 -4.69 5.82
C GLU A 114 -8.64 -5.92 5.99
N TRP A 115 -9.24 -7.12 6.00
CA TRP A 115 -8.53 -8.39 6.15
C TRP A 115 -8.05 -8.96 4.81
N MET A 116 -8.56 -8.39 3.69
CA MET A 116 -8.33 -8.84 2.32
C MET A 116 -8.89 -10.24 2.02
N ASP A 117 -9.78 -10.74 2.87
CA ASP A 117 -10.39 -12.06 2.74
C ASP A 117 -11.59 -12.03 1.79
N ASN A 118 -12.30 -10.88 1.74
CA ASN A 118 -13.52 -10.76 0.96
C ASN A 118 -13.44 -9.63 -0.07
N ILE A 119 -13.97 -9.90 -1.26
CA ILE A 119 -14.31 -8.87 -2.23
C ILE A 119 -15.63 -8.24 -1.79
N ILE A 120 -15.61 -6.95 -1.45
CA ILE A 120 -16.78 -6.22 -0.95
C ILE A 120 -17.54 -5.51 -2.07
N TYR A 121 -16.85 -5.18 -3.18
CA TYR A 121 -17.45 -4.52 -4.34
C TYR A 121 -16.65 -4.82 -5.61
N ILE A 122 -17.36 -4.96 -6.73
CA ILE A 122 -16.79 -5.01 -8.08
C ILE A 122 -17.45 -3.91 -8.91
N GLY A 123 -16.64 -3.17 -9.65
CA GLY A 123 -17.12 -2.15 -10.57
C GLY A 123 -16.32 -2.12 -11.87
N ARG A 124 -16.88 -1.48 -12.89
CA ARG A 124 -16.19 -1.19 -14.16
C ARG A 124 -16.05 0.31 -14.42
N SER A 125 -15.16 0.65 -15.35
CA SER A 125 -15.04 2.01 -15.88
C SER A 125 -14.29 2.05 -17.19
N ASP A 126 -14.62 3.02 -18.04
CA ASP A 126 -13.80 3.40 -19.20
C ASP A 126 -12.57 4.22 -18.79
N ASN A 127 -12.51 4.67 -17.53
CA ASN A 127 -11.37 5.39 -16.99
C ASN A 127 -11.11 5.03 -15.51
N LEU A 128 -10.37 3.93 -15.33
CA LEU A 128 -10.05 3.38 -14.00
C LEU A 128 -9.31 4.38 -13.09
N HIS A 129 -8.53 5.32 -13.66
CA HIS A 129 -7.82 6.34 -12.88
C HIS A 129 -8.73 7.16 -11.97
N TYR A 130 -9.91 7.55 -12.45
CA TYR A 130 -10.86 8.33 -11.64
C TYR A 130 -11.75 7.43 -10.80
N ARG A 131 -12.17 6.30 -11.37
CA ARG A 131 -13.22 5.48 -10.76
C ARG A 131 -12.73 4.72 -9.53
N ILE A 132 -11.55 4.12 -9.59
CA ILE A 132 -11.03 3.32 -8.48
C ILE A 132 -10.86 4.17 -7.20
N PRO A 133 -10.15 5.32 -7.20
CA PRO A 133 -10.02 6.12 -5.99
C PRO A 133 -11.36 6.57 -5.42
N GLN A 134 -12.30 7.00 -6.28
CA GLN A 134 -13.65 7.40 -5.85
C GLN A 134 -14.37 6.24 -5.16
N SER A 135 -14.34 5.04 -5.75
CA SER A 135 -15.01 3.88 -5.18
C SER A 135 -14.32 3.34 -3.93
N VAL A 136 -13.00 3.41 -3.84
CA VAL A 136 -12.25 3.06 -2.62
C VAL A 136 -12.70 3.92 -1.45
N GLU A 137 -12.87 5.22 -1.67
CA GLU A 137 -13.34 6.13 -0.62
C GLU A 137 -14.81 5.84 -0.27
N THR A 138 -15.66 5.72 -1.28
CA THR A 138 -17.11 5.50 -1.09
C THR A 138 -17.41 4.24 -0.30
N HIS A 139 -16.72 3.13 -0.59
CA HIS A 139 -16.94 1.83 0.05
C HIS A 139 -15.94 1.56 1.19
N LYS A 140 -15.15 2.56 1.60
CA LYS A 140 -14.13 2.45 2.65
C LYS A 140 -13.21 1.24 2.48
N ALA A 141 -12.85 0.94 1.22
CA ALA A 141 -12.11 -0.27 0.89
C ALA A 141 -10.65 -0.19 1.35
N TYR A 142 -10.10 -1.31 1.80
CA TYR A 142 -8.71 -1.37 2.25
C TYR A 142 -7.74 -1.61 1.10
N ALA A 143 -8.13 -2.44 0.13
CA ALA A 143 -7.33 -2.76 -1.05
C ALA A 143 -8.20 -2.84 -2.31
N TYR A 144 -7.55 -2.84 -3.48
CA TYR A 144 -8.19 -3.05 -4.76
C TYR A 144 -7.35 -3.92 -5.69
N GLN A 145 -8.00 -4.53 -6.67
CA GLN A 145 -7.39 -5.17 -7.82
C GLN A 145 -8.13 -4.71 -9.07
N TYR A 146 -7.48 -4.71 -10.22
CA TYR A 146 -8.09 -4.37 -11.49
C TYR A 146 -7.61 -5.23 -12.66
N TRP A 147 -8.44 -5.27 -13.69
CA TRP A 147 -8.24 -5.92 -14.97
C TRP A 147 -8.44 -4.91 -16.08
N ILE A 148 -7.44 -4.73 -16.95
CA ILE A 148 -7.58 -3.87 -18.14
C ILE A 148 -8.17 -4.71 -19.28
N THR A 149 -9.24 -4.21 -19.88
CA THR A 149 -9.89 -4.84 -21.03
C THR A 149 -9.50 -4.15 -22.34
N ARG A 150 -9.83 -4.78 -23.48
CA ARG A 150 -9.59 -4.18 -24.80
C ARG A 150 -10.75 -3.27 -25.18
N THR A 151 -11.97 -3.67 -24.84
CA THR A 151 -13.19 -2.92 -25.13
C THR A 151 -14.02 -2.71 -23.86
N SER A 152 -14.95 -1.75 -23.91
CA SER A 152 -15.95 -1.58 -22.85
C SER A 152 -16.90 -2.78 -22.80
N ALA A 153 -17.26 -3.38 -23.94
CA ALA A 153 -18.11 -4.58 -23.97
C ALA A 153 -17.48 -5.73 -23.16
N ASP A 154 -16.16 -5.95 -23.30
CA ASP A 154 -15.43 -6.95 -22.50
C ASP A 154 -15.53 -6.63 -20.99
N ALA A 155 -15.44 -5.35 -20.61
CA ALA A 155 -15.55 -4.92 -19.22
C ALA A 155 -16.96 -5.15 -18.67
N TYR A 156 -18.00 -4.96 -19.49
CA TYR A 156 -19.38 -5.23 -19.10
C TYR A 156 -19.60 -6.70 -18.79
N VAL A 157 -19.13 -7.59 -19.68
CA VAL A 157 -19.26 -9.05 -19.49
C VAL A 157 -18.43 -9.52 -18.30
N LEU A 158 -17.18 -9.06 -18.19
CA LEU A 158 -16.29 -9.46 -17.10
C LEU A 158 -16.79 -9.00 -15.73
N GLU A 159 -17.33 -7.78 -15.62
CA GLU A 159 -17.90 -7.28 -14.38
C GLU A 159 -19.08 -8.15 -13.91
N ALA A 160 -20.06 -8.39 -14.81
CA ALA A 160 -21.22 -9.21 -14.48
C ALA A 160 -20.81 -10.63 -14.06
N TYR A 161 -19.85 -11.22 -14.77
CA TYR A 161 -19.29 -12.53 -14.43
C TYR A 161 -18.63 -12.54 -13.04
N LEU A 162 -17.75 -11.58 -12.75
CA LEU A 162 -17.05 -11.54 -11.46
C LEU A 162 -18.01 -11.26 -10.30
N ILE A 163 -19.03 -10.42 -10.49
CA ILE A 163 -20.09 -10.22 -9.48
C ILE A 163 -20.86 -11.52 -9.25
N ASN A 164 -21.17 -12.26 -10.31
CA ASN A 164 -21.87 -13.53 -10.16
C ASN A 164 -21.02 -14.57 -9.42
N VAL A 165 -19.71 -14.61 -9.66
CA VAL A 165 -18.81 -15.56 -8.99
C VAL A 165 -18.60 -15.21 -7.51
N HIS A 166 -18.37 -13.93 -7.20
CA HIS A 166 -17.93 -13.51 -5.86
C HIS A 166 -19.05 -12.98 -4.96
N LYS A 167 -20.22 -12.69 -5.52
CA LYS A 167 -21.39 -12.12 -4.82
C LYS A 167 -21.06 -10.98 -3.83
N PRO A 168 -20.26 -9.96 -4.19
CA PRO A 168 -19.80 -8.95 -3.23
C PRO A 168 -20.95 -8.22 -2.57
N GLU A 169 -20.87 -7.96 -1.27
CA GLU A 169 -21.96 -7.37 -0.46
C GLU A 169 -22.57 -6.11 -1.12
N PHE A 170 -21.72 -5.18 -1.58
CA PHE A 170 -22.17 -3.88 -2.08
C PHE A 170 -22.65 -3.87 -3.55
N ASN A 171 -22.57 -4.98 -4.28
CA ASN A 171 -23.19 -5.08 -5.60
C ASN A 171 -24.66 -5.48 -5.48
N GLN A 172 -25.57 -4.71 -6.10
CA GLN A 172 -27.01 -5.02 -6.06
C GLN A 172 -27.46 -5.97 -7.17
N ASN A 173 -26.84 -5.89 -8.34
CA ASN A 173 -27.24 -6.63 -9.54
C ASN A 173 -26.27 -7.77 -9.86
N SER A 174 -26.62 -8.63 -10.84
CA SER A 174 -25.76 -9.70 -11.38
C SER A 174 -25.40 -10.81 -10.40
N LYS A 175 -26.31 -11.10 -9.45
CA LYS A 175 -26.16 -12.14 -8.42
C LYS A 175 -27.17 -13.28 -8.63
N ALA A 176 -27.12 -13.96 -9.77
CA ALA A 176 -28.00 -15.11 -10.03
C ALA A 176 -27.61 -16.31 -9.14
N ASN A 177 -28.54 -17.14 -8.69
CA ASN A 177 -28.24 -18.27 -7.79
C ASN A 177 -27.83 -19.56 -8.53
N ASP A 178 -27.37 -19.43 -9.77
CA ASP A 178 -26.95 -20.51 -10.65
C ASP A 178 -25.56 -20.24 -11.25
N ASP A 179 -25.02 -21.30 -11.88
CA ASP A 179 -23.69 -21.28 -12.47
C ASP A 179 -23.73 -20.92 -13.96
N LEU A 180 -22.72 -20.17 -14.40
CA LEU A 180 -22.53 -19.89 -15.82
C LEU A 180 -22.15 -21.18 -16.55
N THR A 181 -22.98 -21.60 -17.50
CA THR A 181 -22.73 -22.79 -18.33
C THR A 181 -21.90 -22.50 -19.59
N MET A 182 -21.71 -21.21 -19.91
CA MET A 182 -20.90 -20.76 -21.04
C MET A 182 -19.44 -20.53 -20.63
N VAL A 183 -18.51 -20.91 -21.48
CA VAL A 183 -17.08 -20.60 -21.30
C VAL A 183 -16.79 -19.21 -21.87
N LEU A 184 -16.30 -18.30 -21.03
CA LEU A 184 -15.81 -17.00 -21.48
C LEU A 184 -14.39 -17.14 -22.04
N GLU A 185 -14.29 -17.35 -23.34
CA GLU A 185 -13.00 -17.36 -24.04
C GLU A 185 -12.58 -15.94 -24.41
N GLY A 186 -11.62 -15.39 -23.66
CA GLY A 186 -11.13 -14.04 -23.92
C GLY A 186 -9.83 -13.74 -23.18
N LYS A 187 -8.91 -13.05 -23.86
CA LYS A 187 -7.64 -12.64 -23.25
C LYS A 187 -7.82 -11.28 -22.56
N VAL A 188 -8.01 -11.29 -21.24
CA VAL A 188 -7.86 -10.07 -20.45
C VAL A 188 -6.45 -9.52 -20.70
N LYS A 189 -6.36 -8.24 -21.09
CA LYS A 189 -5.08 -7.64 -21.51
C LYS A 189 -4.06 -7.62 -20.36
N PHE A 190 -4.55 -7.39 -19.15
CA PHE A 190 -3.72 -7.33 -17.96
C PHE A 190 -4.55 -7.53 -16.69
N LYS A 191 -4.07 -8.35 -15.76
CA LYS A 191 -4.56 -8.46 -14.38
C LYS A 191 -3.49 -7.93 -13.44
N SER A 192 -3.85 -6.97 -12.60
CA SER A 192 -2.94 -6.44 -11.57
C SER A 192 -2.81 -7.39 -10.38
N LYS A 193 -1.75 -7.21 -9.59
CA LYS A 193 -1.70 -7.71 -8.20
C LYS A 193 -2.67 -6.90 -7.34
N VAL A 194 -3.03 -7.42 -6.16
CA VAL A 194 -3.81 -6.65 -5.18
C VAL A 194 -2.96 -5.49 -4.63
N ILE A 195 -3.54 -4.30 -4.55
CA ILE A 195 -2.88 -3.04 -4.17
C ILE A 195 -3.62 -2.43 -2.98
N ILE A 196 -2.88 -2.17 -1.90
CA ILE A 196 -3.43 -1.51 -0.69
C ILE A 196 -3.75 -0.05 -1.01
N ALA A 197 -4.95 0.38 -0.62
CA ALA A 197 -5.44 1.72 -0.86
C ALA A 197 -5.94 2.45 0.40
N LYS A 198 -6.43 1.79 1.45
CA LYS A 198 -6.96 2.41 2.68
C LYS A 198 -7.85 3.65 2.40
N GLY A 199 -9.13 3.44 2.10
CA GLY A 199 -10.14 4.50 2.16
C GLY A 199 -10.15 5.15 3.55
N SER A 200 -10.38 6.45 3.62
CA SER A 200 -10.44 7.15 4.91
C SER A 200 -11.67 6.67 5.69
N LYS A 201 -11.53 6.42 7.01
CA LYS A 201 -12.68 6.07 7.87
C LYS A 201 -13.58 7.27 8.10
#